data_AF-A0A455UGG8-F1
#
_entry.id   AF-A0A455UGG8-F1
#
_cell.length_a   1.000
_cell.length_b   1.000
_cell.length_c   1.000
_cell.angle_alpha   90.00
_cell.angle_beta   90.00
_cell.angle_gamma   90.00
#
_symmetry.space_group_name_H-M   'P 1'
#
loop_
_entity.id
_entity.type
_entity.pdbx_description
1 polymer ?
#
loop_
_entity_poly.entity_id
_entity_poly.type
_entity_poly.pdbx_seq_one_letter_code
_entity_poly.pdbx_strand_id
1 'polypeptide(L)' 'MYSSIATVCLSGSLEEKVDAIADAGFEGLELFENDLTAFTGTPREVRRADSLPGA' A
#
# COMPACT_ATOMS: atom_id res chain seq x y z
N MET A 1 -18.29 4.81 -3.80
CA MET A 1 -17.94 4.84 -2.36
C MET A 1 -16.48 4.45 -2.32
N TYR A 2 -15.59 5.31 -1.83
CA TYR A 2 -14.15 5.06 -1.90
C TYR A 2 -13.73 4.20 -0.72
N SER A 3 -13.24 2.99 -0.98
CA SER A 3 -12.78 2.06 0.06
C SER A 3 -11.30 2.30 0.35
N SER A 4 -10.97 2.61 1.60
CA SER A 4 -9.58 2.76 2.06
C SER A 4 -9.30 1.99 3.35
N ILE A 5 -8.02 1.67 3.58
CA ILE A 5 -7.54 1.03 4.80
C ILE A 5 -6.17 1.60 5.22
N ALA A 6 -5.93 1.72 6.52
CA ALA A 6 -4.67 2.21 7.06
C ALA A 6 -3.60 1.12 7.15
N THR A 7 -2.34 1.46 6.87
CA THR A 7 -1.22 0.49 6.92
C THR A 7 -0.96 -0.06 8.32
N VAL A 8 -1.41 0.63 9.37
CA VAL A 8 -1.32 0.15 10.77
C VAL A 8 -2.25 -1.04 11.05
N CYS A 9 -3.26 -1.27 10.20
CA CYS A 9 -4.18 -2.41 10.32
C CYS A 9 -3.58 -3.72 9.81
N LEU A 10 -2.41 -3.67 9.15
CA LEU A 10 -1.75 -4.81 8.55
C LEU A 10 -0.33 -4.96 9.13
N SER A 11 0.12 -6.21 9.20
CA SER A 11 1.51 -6.55 9.54
C SER A 11 2.35 -6.70 8.26
N GLY A 12 3.67 -6.71 8.38
CA GLY A 12 4.59 -6.90 7.25
C GLY A 12 5.32 -5.62 6.84
N SER A 13 6.10 -5.69 5.76
CA SER A 13 6.75 -4.53 5.14
C SER A 13 5.72 -3.65 4.41
N LEU A 14 6.09 -2.42 4.06
CA LEU A 14 5.19 -1.52 3.34
C LEU A 14 4.77 -2.11 1.98
N GLU A 15 5.68 -2.80 1.29
CA GLU A 15 5.40 -3.50 0.04
C GLU A 15 4.36 -4.61 0.21
N GLU A 16 4.55 -5.50 1.20
CA GLU A 16 3.61 -6.59 1.49
C GLU A 16 2.20 -6.06 1.81
N LYS A 17 2.12 -4.92 2.53
CA LYS A 17 0.85 -4.27 2.84
C LYS A 17 0.19 -3.69 1.60
N VAL A 18 0.94 -3.02 0.72
CA VAL A 18 0.39 -2.43 -0.52
C VAL A 18 -0.18 -3.52 -1.42
N ASP A 19 0.56 -4.62 -1.60
CA ASP A 19 0.11 -5.76 -2.40
C ASP A 19 -1.19 -6.36 -1.81
N ALA A 20 -1.23 -6.58 -0.49
CA ALA A 20 -2.43 -7.10 0.18
C ALA A 20 -3.65 -6.17 0.09
N ILE A 21 -3.45 -4.85 0.10
CA ILE A 21 -4.52 -3.84 -0.01
C ILE A 21 -5.09 -3.85 -1.44
N ALA A 22 -4.23 -3.91 -2.46
CA ALA A 22 -4.64 -3.99 -3.85
C ALA A 22 -5.40 -5.31 -4.13
N ASP A 23 -4.88 -6.44 -3.67
CA ASP A 23 -5.53 -7.76 -3.82
C ASP A 23 -6.91 -7.81 -3.13
N ALA A 24 -7.09 -7.09 -2.04
CA ALA A 24 -8.36 -6.98 -1.33
C ALA A 24 -9.37 -6.01 -2.00
N GLY A 25 -8.97 -5.30 -3.06
CA GLY A 25 -9.85 -4.40 -3.84
C GLY A 25 -10.14 -3.06 -3.16
N PHE A 26 -9.26 -2.59 -2.28
CA PHE A 26 -9.35 -1.22 -1.77
C PHE A 26 -8.87 -0.23 -2.84
N GLU A 27 -9.58 0.89 -2.98
CA GLU A 27 -9.23 1.94 -3.94
C GLU A 27 -8.10 2.87 -3.44
N GLY A 28 -7.74 2.79 -2.16
CA GLY A 28 -6.64 3.54 -1.58
C GLY A 28 -6.19 3.04 -0.21
N LEU A 29 -5.12 3.64 0.28
CA LEU A 29 -4.56 3.36 1.60
C LEU A 29 -4.23 4.64 2.36
N GLU A 30 -4.25 4.57 3.68
CA GLU A 30 -3.80 5.62 4.58
C GLU A 30 -2.41 5.24 5.13
N LEU A 31 -1.37 5.95 4.69
CA LEU A 31 0.02 5.63 5.05
C LEU A 31 0.37 6.18 6.43
N PHE A 32 0.85 5.31 7.31
CA PHE A 32 1.35 5.70 8.64
C PHE A 32 2.84 6.06 8.60
N GLU A 33 3.25 7.03 9.43
CA GLU A 33 4.63 7.54 9.48
C GLU A 33 5.66 6.44 9.72
N ASN A 34 5.33 5.46 10.57
CA ASN A 34 6.25 4.38 10.92
C ASN A 34 6.61 3.52 9.71
N ASP A 35 5.61 3.19 8.87
CA ASP A 35 5.82 2.41 7.66
C ASP A 35 6.66 3.18 6.63
N LEU A 36 6.42 4.50 6.50
CA LEU A 36 7.22 5.35 5.62
C LEU A 36 8.68 5.46 6.09
N THR A 37 8.90 5.59 7.39
CA THR A 37 10.25 5.72 7.97
C THR A 37 11.05 4.41 7.88
N ALA A 38 10.36 3.26 7.95
CA ALA A 38 10.98 1.95 7.80
C ALA A 38 11.23 1.56 6.34
N PHE A 39 10.49 2.16 5.39
CA PHE A 39 10.63 1.87 3.97
C PHE A 39 11.93 2.46 3.41
N THR A 40 12.73 1.61 2.78
CA THR A 40 14.06 1.99 2.24
C THR A 40 14.02 2.37 0.75
N GLY A 41 12.87 2.27 0.11
CA GLY A 41 12.64 2.69 -1.27
C GLY A 41 12.15 4.13 -1.41
N THR A 42 11.77 4.50 -2.64
CA THR A 42 11.20 5.80 -2.97
C THR A 42 9.67 5.75 -3.03
N PRO A 43 8.94 6.83 -2.68
CA PRO A 43 7.48 6.88 -2.81
C PRO A 43 6.96 6.58 -4.22
N ARG A 44 7.81 6.78 -5.24
CA ARG A 44 7.49 6.49 -6.64
C ARG A 44 7.47 4.99 -6.94
N GLU A 45 8.21 4.19 -6.17
CA GLU A 45 8.23 2.73 -6.29
C GLU A 45 6.97 2.11 -5.67
N VAL A 46 6.47 2.68 -4.55
CA VAL A 46 5.17 2.30 -3.95
C VAL A 46 4.03 2.43 -4.98
N ARG A 47 4.01 3.52 -5.76
CA ARG A 47 2.98 3.74 -6.78
C ARG A 47 3.08 2.76 -7.97
N ARG A 48 4.25 2.16 -8.24
CA ARG A 48 4.44 1.30 -9.42
C ARG A 48 3.92 -0.11 -9.18
N ALA A 49 3.83 -0.57 -7.93
CA ALA A 49 3.23 -1.87 -7.57
C ALA A 49 1.74 -1.96 -7.93
N ASP A 50 1.04 -0.82 -7.97
CA ASP A 50 -0.39 -0.70 -8.28
C ASP A 50 -0.76 -0.92 -9.76
N SER A 51 0.22 -0.91 -10.68
CA SER A 51 -0.03 -1.00 -12.12
C SER A 51 -0.01 -2.44 -12.64
N LEU A 52 -0.97 -3.26 -12.24
CA LEU A 52 -1.25 -4.54 -12.92
C LEU A 52 -2.02 -4.28 -14.23
N PRO A 53 -1.57 -4.80 -15.40
CA PRO A 53 -2.35 -4.73 -16.62
C PRO A 53 -3.50 -5.74 -16.55
N GLY A 54 -4.72 -5.27 -16.32
CA GLY A 54 -5.91 -6.14 -16.38
C GLY A 54 -7.11 -5.78 -15.52
N ALA A 55 -7.21 -4.57 -14.99
CA ALA A 55 -8.51 -4.02 -14.56
C ALA A 55 -9.26 -3.43 -15.76
#